data_AF-A0A1P8KLP7-F1
#
_entry.id   AF-A0A1P8KLP7-F1
#
_cell.length_a   1.000
_cell.length_b   1.000
_cell.length_c   1.000
_cell.angle_alpha   90.00
_cell.angle_beta   90.00
_cell.angle_gamma   90.00
#
_symmetry.space_group_name_H-M   'P 1'
#
loop_
_entity.id
_entity.type
_entity.pdbx_description
1 polymer ?
#
loop_
_entity_poly.entity_id
_entity_poly.type
_entity_poly.pdbx_seq_one_letter_code
_entity_poly.pdbx_strand_id
1 'polypeptide(L)'
;MNNIDLEKAKTQQLSVVLAYLLWWFLGIFGMHRLYTKQKRWWIYILVGFIGLITTFILIGYLILIGLFILWVIDGFKLNNIVKDFNLNILEEFERSSEEIN
;
A
#
# COMPACT_ATOMS: atom_id res chain seq x y z
N MET A 1 -24.64 14.17 -14.31
CA MET A 1 -23.23 13.75 -14.36
C MET A 1 -22.98 12.84 -15.57
N ASN A 2 -21.83 12.94 -16.24
CA ASN A 2 -21.57 12.17 -17.46
C ASN A 2 -20.93 10.80 -17.11
N ASN A 3 -21.17 9.76 -17.91
CA ASN A 3 -20.60 8.41 -17.71
C ASN A 3 -19.06 8.40 -17.56
N ILE A 4 -18.43 9.41 -18.15
CA ILE A 4 -16.99 9.66 -18.12
C ILE A 4 -16.46 9.81 -16.68
N ASP A 5 -17.19 10.47 -15.78
CA ASP A 5 -16.70 10.74 -14.42
C ASP A 5 -16.73 9.46 -13.56
N LEU A 6 -17.73 8.60 -13.79
CA LEU A 6 -17.79 7.28 -13.17
C LEU A 6 -16.65 6.37 -13.65
N GLU A 7 -16.34 6.38 -14.95
CA GLU A 7 -15.22 5.60 -15.48
C GLU A 7 -13.88 6.10 -14.93
N LYS A 8 -13.69 7.42 -14.81
CA LYS A 8 -12.52 7.99 -14.14
C LYS A 8 -12.38 7.48 -12.70
N ALA A 9 -13.45 7.48 -11.91
CA ALA A 9 -13.42 6.96 -10.54
C ALA A 9 -13.02 5.47 -10.51
N LYS A 10 -13.56 4.64 -11.41
CA LYS A 10 -13.18 3.22 -11.50
C LYS A 10 -11.71 3.02 -11.87
N THR A 11 -11.16 3.81 -12.78
CA THR A 11 -9.73 3.70 -13.16
C THR A 11 -8.76 4.11 -12.04
N GLN A 12 -9.22 4.89 -11.05
CA GLN A 12 -8.41 5.27 -9.90
C GLN A 12 -8.35 4.19 -8.81
N GLN A 13 -9.21 3.17 -8.88
CA GLN A 13 -9.25 2.07 -7.92
C GLN A 13 -7.99 1.21 -8.02
N LEU A 14 -7.56 0.70 -6.86
CA LEU A 14 -6.42 -0.18 -6.72
C LEU A 14 -6.84 -1.63 -6.95
N SER A 15 -5.95 -2.41 -7.58
CA SER A 15 -6.09 -3.84 -7.75
C SER A 15 -5.50 -4.58 -6.55
N VAL A 16 -6.33 -5.39 -5.89
CA VAL A 16 -5.92 -6.24 -4.76
C VAL A 16 -4.83 -7.23 -5.20
N VAL A 17 -5.00 -7.85 -6.38
CA VAL A 17 -4.05 -8.83 -6.92
C VAL A 17 -2.69 -8.18 -7.15
N LEU A 18 -2.68 -6.98 -7.74
CA LEU A 18 -1.43 -6.26 -7.99
C LEU A 18 -0.76 -5.87 -6.67
N ALA A 19 -1.55 -5.43 -5.68
CA ALA A 19 -1.03 -5.15 -4.34
C ALA A 19 -0.33 -6.37 -3.71
N TYR A 20 -0.96 -7.56 -3.78
CA TYR A 20 -0.36 -8.80 -3.28
C TYR A 20 0.89 -9.22 -4.06
N LEU A 21 0.92 -9.00 -5.38
CA LEU A 21 2.11 -9.24 -6.20
C LEU A 21 3.28 -8.36 -5.73
N LEU A 22 3.03 -7.06 -5.53
CA LEU A 22 4.05 -6.13 -5.04
C LEU A 22 4.49 -6.48 -3.62
N TRP A 23 3.58 -6.94 -2.77
CA TRP A 23 3.90 -7.38 -1.41
C TRP A 23 4.79 -8.63 -1.42
N TRP A 24 4.52 -9.60 -2.28
CA TRP A 24 5.32 -10.83 -2.33
C TRP A 24 6.73 -10.59 -2.88
N PHE A 25 6.85 -9.91 -4.02
CA PHE A 25 8.14 -9.74 -4.69
C PHE A 25 8.96 -8.54 -4.16
N LEU A 26 8.29 -7.46 -3.73
CA LEU A 26 8.94 -6.20 -3.31
C LEU A 26 8.55 -5.77 -1.89
N GLY A 27 7.96 -6.67 -1.09
CA GLY A 27 7.46 -6.32 0.24
C GLY A 27 8.53 -5.94 1.25
N ILE A 28 9.73 -6.51 1.14
CA ILE A 28 10.88 -6.13 2.00
C ILE A 28 11.31 -4.68 1.73
N PHE A 29 11.17 -4.21 0.49
CA PHE A 29 11.42 -2.82 0.10
C PHE A 29 10.23 -1.89 0.39
N GLY A 30 9.10 -2.42 0.85
CA GLY A 30 7.91 -1.63 1.17
C GLY A 30 7.15 -1.09 -0.05
N MET A 31 7.36 -1.66 -1.25
CA MET A 31 6.76 -1.12 -2.48
C MET A 31 5.24 -1.29 -2.55
N HIS A 32 4.68 -2.26 -1.84
CA HIS A 32 3.23 -2.41 -1.65
C HIS A 32 2.61 -1.20 -0.93
N ARG A 33 3.34 -0.56 -0.02
CA ARG A 33 2.89 0.67 0.68
C ARG A 33 2.93 1.90 -0.22
N LEU A 34 3.87 1.93 -1.18
CA LEU A 34 3.92 2.96 -2.21
C LEU A 34 2.70 2.83 -3.16
N TYR A 35 2.40 1.62 -3.62
CA TYR A 35 1.24 1.35 -4.48
C TYR A 35 -0.09 1.69 -3.80
N THR A 36 -0.23 1.34 -2.53
CA THR A 36 -1.42 1.67 -1.72
C THR A 36 -1.43 3.12 -1.21
N LYS A 37 -0.57 4.00 -1.75
CA LYS A 37 -0.49 5.45 -1.44
C LYS A 37 -0.35 5.77 0.05
N GLN A 38 0.26 4.90 0.84
CA GLN A 38 0.44 5.12 2.28
C GLN A 38 1.58 6.11 2.54
N LYS A 39 1.33 7.18 3.32
CA LYS A 39 2.30 8.27 3.61
C LYS A 39 3.65 7.84 4.22
N ARG A 40 3.73 6.64 4.81
CA ARG A 40 4.90 6.16 5.58
C ARG A 40 5.71 5.07 4.86
N TRP A 41 5.59 4.96 3.54
CA TRP A 41 6.31 3.95 2.74
C TRP A 41 7.85 4.07 2.87
N TRP A 42 8.39 5.29 2.94
CA TRP A 42 9.82 5.57 3.02
C TRP A 42 10.52 4.97 4.25
N ILE A 43 9.78 4.74 5.34
CA ILE A 43 10.32 4.14 6.57
C ILE A 43 10.81 2.72 6.31
N TYR A 44 10.09 1.94 5.49
CA TYR A 44 10.49 0.57 5.17
C TYR A 44 11.78 0.52 4.36
N ILE A 45 11.96 1.46 3.44
CA ILE A 45 13.20 1.58 2.66
C ILE A 45 14.36 1.95 3.57
N LEU A 46 14.16 2.94 4.46
CA LEU A 46 15.19 3.39 5.38
C LEU A 46 15.61 2.27 6.35
N VAL A 47 14.63 1.62 6.99
CA VAL A 47 14.87 0.52 7.94
C VAL A 47 15.43 -0.71 7.22
N GLY A 48 14.95 -1.03 6.02
CA GLY A 48 15.48 -2.12 5.20
C GLY A 48 16.94 -1.90 4.82
N PHE A 49 17.29 -0.68 4.38
CA PHE A 49 18.65 -0.32 4.02
C PHE A 49 19.59 -0.33 5.23
N ILE A 50 19.16 0.25 6.36
CA ILE A 50 19.92 0.22 7.63
C ILE A 50 20.09 -1.23 8.11
N GLY A 51 19.04 -2.04 8.05
CA GLY A 51 19.07 -3.45 8.42
C GLY A 51 20.07 -4.24 7.57
N LEU A 52 20.09 -4.00 6.26
CA LEU A 52 21.06 -4.62 5.34
C LEU A 52 22.51 -4.24 5.68
N ILE A 53 22.79 -2.95 5.89
CA ILE A 53 24.14 -2.47 6.24
C ILE A 53 24.58 -3.00 7.62
N THR A 54 23.68 -3.06 8.59
CA THR A 54 24.00 -3.55 9.94
C THR A 54 24.03 -5.08 10.02
N THR A 55 23.67 -5.81 8.96
CA THR A 55 23.75 -7.28 8.91
C THR A 55 25.20 -7.75 9.01
N PHE A 56 26.16 -6.97 8.54
CA PHE A 56 27.60 -7.23 8.69
C PHE A 56 28.05 -7.35 10.16
N ILE A 57 27.32 -6.76 11.10
CA ILE A 57 27.63 -6.75 12.54
C ILE A 57 26.69 -7.70 13.31
N LEU A 58 25.98 -8.61 12.64
CA LEU A 58 24.92 -9.49 13.19
C LEU A 58 23.67 -8.80 13.76
N ILE A 59 23.75 -7.50 14.13
CA ILE A 59 22.59 -6.70 14.58
C ILE A 59 21.51 -6.60 13.50
N GLY A 60 21.88 -6.54 12.23
CA GLY A 60 20.92 -6.43 11.12
C GLY A 60 19.90 -7.57 11.05
N TYR A 61 20.25 -8.77 11.53
CA TYR A 61 19.30 -9.89 11.56
C TYR A 61 18.09 -9.63 12.45
N LEU A 62 18.26 -8.95 13.60
CA LEU A 62 17.14 -8.57 14.47
C LEU A 62 16.20 -7.57 13.78
N ILE A 63 16.76 -6.63 13.02
CA ILE A 63 16.00 -5.66 12.25
C ILE A 63 15.25 -6.35 11.11
N LEU A 64 15.89 -7.29 10.41
CA LEU A 64 15.27 -8.05 9.33
C LEU A 64 14.15 -8.98 9.84
N ILE A 65 14.30 -9.59 11.02
CA ILE A 65 13.21 -10.36 11.66
C ILE A 65 12.03 -9.44 12.00
N GLY A 66 12.29 -8.25 12.54
CA GLY A 66 11.25 -7.26 12.78
C GLY A 66 10.51 -6.85 11.51
N LEU A 67 11.25 -6.58 10.43
CA LEU A 67 10.69 -6.30 9.10
C LEU A 67 9.89 -7.48 8.54
N PHE A 68 10.33 -8.71 8.79
CA PHE A 68 9.60 -9.91 8.36
C PHE A 68 8.26 -10.05 9.09
N ILE A 69 8.22 -9.79 10.40
CA ILE A 69 6.96 -9.76 11.16
C ILE A 69 6.02 -8.71 10.60
N LEU A 70 6.53 -7.50 10.33
CA LEU A 70 5.74 -6.44 9.71
C LEU A 70 5.25 -6.82 8.31
N TRP A 71 6.08 -7.50 7.52
CA TRP A 71 5.71 -8.02 6.21
C TRP A 71 4.52 -8.99 6.31
N VAL A 72 4.52 -9.91 7.29
CA VAL A 72 3.38 -10.82 7.53
C VAL A 72 2.11 -10.03 7.90
N ILE A 73 2.22 -9.08 8.84
CA ILE A 73 1.09 -8.24 9.27
C ILE A 73 0.52 -7.45 8.09
N ASP A 74 1.39 -6.95 7.20
CA ASP A 74 0.98 -6.21 6.01
C ASP A 74 0.17 -7.07 5.05
N GLY A 75 0.52 -8.35 4.87
CA GLY A 75 -0.25 -9.28 4.04
C GLY A 75 -1.72 -9.41 4.48
N PHE A 76 -1.98 -9.40 5.79
CA PHE A 76 -3.35 -9.41 6.33
C PHE A 76 -4.07 -8.07 6.19
N LYS A 77 -3.35 -6.96 6.38
CA LYS A 77 -3.93 -5.60 6.29
C LYS A 77 -4.17 -5.15 4.86
N LEU A 78 -3.44 -5.69 3.89
CA LEU A 78 -3.41 -5.22 2.52
C LEU A 78 -4.78 -5.23 1.85
N ASN A 79 -5.56 -6.29 2.06
CA ASN A 79 -6.90 -6.41 1.50
C ASN A 79 -7.82 -5.29 2.00
N ASN A 80 -7.79 -5.01 3.31
CA ASN A 80 -8.59 -3.94 3.91
C ASN A 80 -8.16 -2.57 3.37
N ILE A 81 -6.85 -2.30 3.26
CA ILE A 81 -6.34 -1.02 2.76
C ILE A 81 -6.79 -0.77 1.31
N VAL A 82 -6.74 -1.79 0.45
CA VAL A 82 -7.20 -1.66 -0.93
C VAL A 82 -8.72 -1.45 -0.99
N LYS A 83 -9.47 -2.19 -0.17
CA LYS A 83 -10.93 -2.04 -0.08
C LYS A 83 -11.32 -0.64 0.38
N ASP A 84 -10.73 -0.16 1.48
CA ASP A 84 -11.01 1.16 2.06
C ASP A 84 -10.67 2.28 1.06
N PHE A 85 -9.55 2.15 0.35
CA PHE A 85 -9.18 3.10 -0.70
C PHE A 85 -10.21 3.14 -1.83
N ASN A 86 -10.64 1.97 -2.32
CA ASN A 86 -11.61 1.88 -3.41
C ASN A 86 -13.00 2.39 -3.00
N LEU A 87 -13.41 2.20 -1.74
CA LEU A 87 -14.64 2.73 -1.18
C LEU A 87 -14.61 4.25 -1.07
N ASN A 88 -13.52 4.83 -0.56
CA ASN A 88 -13.38 6.29 -0.46
C ASN A 88 -13.50 6.99 -1.83
N ILE A 89 -12.97 6.39 -2.90
CA ILE A 89 -13.09 6.94 -4.27
C ILE A 89 -14.56 6.94 -4.74
N LEU A 90 -15.34 5.92 -4.37
CA LEU A 90 -16.76 5.84 -4.71
C LEU A 90 -17.59 6.83 -3.89
N GLU A 91 -17.30 6.97 -2.59
CA GLU A 91 -17.94 7.96 -1.72
C GLU A 91 -17.66 9.40 -2.17
N GLU A 92 -16.42 9.68 -2.61
CA GLU A 92 -16.05 10.99 -3.15
C GLU A 92 -16.78 11.28 -4.47
N PHE A 93 -16.90 10.27 -5.34
CA PHE A 93 -17.69 10.37 -6.56
C PHE A 93 -19.17 10.64 -6.27
N GLU A 94 -19.78 9.89 -5.35
CA GLU A 94 -21.19 10.04 -4.94
C GLU A 94 -21.45 11.45 -4.40
N ARG A 95 -20.62 11.93 -3.47
CA ARG A 95 -20.72 13.29 -2.92
C ARG A 95 -20.62 14.36 -4.00
N SER A 96 -19.67 14.24 -4.93
CA SER A 96 -19.53 15.20 -6.03
C SER A 96 -20.74 15.20 -6.98
N SER A 97 -21.45 14.07 -7.08
CA SER A 97 -22.65 13.94 -7.89
C SER A 97 -23.87 14.61 -7.26
N GLU A 98 -23.95 14.62 -5.93
CA GLU A 98 -25.00 15.33 -5.18
C GLU A 98 -24.82 16.84 -5.22
N GLU A 99 -23.58 17.35 -5.16
CA GLU A 99 -23.30 18.80 -5.19
C GLU A 99 -23.66 19.49 -6.51
N ILE A 100 -23.70 18.74 -7.63
CA ILE A 100 -23.95 19.28 -8.98
C ILE A 100 -25.44 19.20 -9.36
N ASN A 101 -26.25 18.43 -8.63
CA ASN A 101 -27.66 18.19 -8.91
C ASN A 101 -28.58 19.17 -8.17
#